data_AF-A0A6M4PUP0-F1
#
_entry.id   AF-A0A6M4PUP0-F1
#
_cell.length_a   1.000
_cell.length_b   1.000
_cell.length_c   1.000
_cell.angle_alpha   90.00
_cell.angle_beta   90.00
_cell.angle_gamma   90.00
#
_symmetry.space_group_name_H-M   'P 1'
#
loop_
_entity.id
_entity.type
_entity.pdbx_description
1 polymer ?
#
loop_
_entity_poly.entity_id
_entity_poly.type
_entity_poly.pdbx_seq_one_letter_code
_entity_poly.pdbx_strand_id
1 'polypeptide(L)'
;MAFPVDLRRCQVTGLAGTACLALGGETAGALPVRDLLAPASVQAALGLVGVYFGVVLLIAAWVLLGRLVRGPEPPTPRALLLVLAVWAAPLLPAPPLFSRDVYSYLAQGAMVDAHLDVYAHGPAWLGGPLAGEVAPMWRHTGAPYGPAFLALASALSGLTGGAVPAGLLGMRLLALLGVALMAVALPRLARHSGADPAAALWLGALNPLVLLHLVAGAHNDALMLGLLGLGLVAARGRGPVAGAVLVTLAALVKAPAVLGLPAVVALRVRSGGRPLPAVLATAAASAATTVAATAVAGTGYGWIGALDTPVSPHNWALTSLLGRATGALLAHLGSSLAPLAVPAWHLLGLAATAVAVLLIWLRLRPRPVYALGLSLLTVAVLGPAIRPWYALWGLFLIAAAAPSTPVRHRVAALAGVLSLAVLPGGGPAGPGQVVLAVSGGALGAVVLWQAHQSHQAHQSHQAHQAARGPVPGRVA
;
A
#
# COMPACT_ATOMS: atom_id res chain seq x y z
N MET A 1 2.46 -18.66 22.87
CA MET A 1 3.32 -17.59 23.44
C MET A 1 2.44 -16.52 24.10
N ALA A 2 2.16 -16.61 25.40
CA ALA A 2 1.38 -15.60 26.12
C ALA A 2 2.34 -14.70 26.92
N PHE A 3 2.52 -13.47 26.44
CA PHE A 3 3.21 -12.39 27.13
C PHE A 3 2.15 -11.48 27.75
N PRO A 4 2.41 -10.80 28.87
CA PRO A 4 1.75 -9.53 29.12
C PRO A 4 2.30 -8.54 28.08
N VAL A 5 1.67 -8.55 26.90
CA VAL A 5 1.85 -7.51 25.90
C VAL A 5 1.04 -6.33 26.44
N ASP A 6 1.64 -5.15 26.53
CA ASP A 6 0.90 -3.91 26.71
C ASP A 6 1.02 -3.08 25.42
N LEU A 7 0.15 -2.09 25.29
CA LEU A 7 0.14 -1.23 24.11
C LEU A 7 1.43 -0.41 23.95
N ARG A 8 2.04 0.00 25.07
CA ARG A 8 3.26 0.82 25.10
C ARG A 8 4.45 0.08 24.50
N ARG A 9 4.59 -1.21 24.78
CA ARG A 9 5.63 -2.06 24.18
C ARG A 9 5.47 -2.15 22.67
N CYS A 10 4.25 -2.39 22.18
CA CYS A 10 3.97 -2.36 20.74
C CYS A 10 4.36 -1.01 20.13
N GLN A 11 3.97 0.09 20.77
CA GLN A 11 4.33 1.45 20.34
C GLN A 11 5.85 1.64 20.24
N VAL A 12 6.59 1.32 21.31
CA VAL A 12 8.04 1.52 21.37
C VAL A 12 8.78 0.63 20.37
N THR A 13 8.42 -0.66 20.25
CA THR A 13 9.06 -1.56 19.28
C THR A 13 8.81 -1.11 17.85
N GLY A 14 7.58 -0.70 17.52
CA GLY A 14 7.30 -0.19 16.18
C GLY A 14 7.96 1.16 15.90
N LEU A 15 8.00 2.07 16.89
CA LEU A 15 8.75 3.33 16.80
C LEU A 15 10.23 3.07 16.50
N ALA A 16 10.86 2.18 17.27
CA ALA A 16 12.25 1.77 17.06
C ALA A 16 12.44 1.18 15.66
N GLY A 17 11.54 0.30 15.23
CA GLY A 17 11.56 -0.26 13.87
C GLY A 17 11.51 0.82 12.79
N THR A 18 10.59 1.78 12.90
CA THR A 18 10.45 2.89 11.95
C THR A 18 11.58 3.91 12.03
N ALA A 19 12.21 4.10 13.18
CA ALA A 19 13.41 4.90 13.32
C ALA A 19 14.62 4.24 12.64
N CYS A 20 14.81 2.92 12.80
CA CYS A 20 15.83 2.17 12.07
C CYS A 20 15.60 2.22 10.55
N LEU A 21 14.34 2.16 10.11
CA LEU A 21 13.96 2.33 8.70
C LEU A 21 14.37 3.72 8.18
N ALA A 22 14.05 4.78 8.92
CA ALA A 22 14.39 6.14 8.54
C ALA A 22 15.91 6.33 8.44
N LEU A 23 16.64 5.95 9.50
CA LEU A 23 18.10 6.10 9.57
C LEU A 23 18.84 5.25 8.53
N GLY A 24 18.44 3.99 8.33
CA GLY A 24 19.03 3.14 7.29
C GLY A 24 18.66 3.60 5.88
N GLY A 25 17.51 4.27 5.73
CA GLY A 25 17.08 4.89 4.49
C GLY A 25 18.02 5.96 3.97
N GLU A 26 18.70 6.70 4.84
CA GLU A 26 19.65 7.76 4.46
C GLU A 26 20.81 7.25 3.60
N THR A 27 21.11 5.94 3.61
CA THR A 27 22.19 5.35 2.82
C THR A 27 21.73 4.22 1.89
N ALA A 28 20.58 3.60 2.15
CA ALA A 28 20.06 2.47 1.35
C ALA A 28 18.70 2.73 0.68
N GLY A 29 18.08 3.88 0.94
CA GLY A 29 16.78 4.27 0.39
C GLY A 29 16.80 4.58 -1.10
N ALA A 30 15.65 5.01 -1.61
CA ALA A 30 15.51 5.54 -2.97
C ALA A 30 15.99 7.00 -3.01
N LEU A 31 17.29 7.20 -2.72
CA LEU A 31 17.94 8.52 -2.68
C LEU A 31 17.97 9.19 -4.06
N PRO A 32 18.11 10.52 -4.12
CA PRO A 32 18.42 11.20 -5.37
C PRO A 32 19.66 10.60 -6.05
N VAL A 33 19.73 10.60 -7.37
CA VAL A 33 20.78 9.90 -8.16
C VAL A 33 22.17 10.36 -7.77
N ARG A 34 22.35 11.66 -7.50
CA ARG A 34 23.62 12.24 -7.06
C ARG A 34 24.08 11.78 -5.67
N ASP A 35 23.14 11.33 -4.84
CA ASP A 35 23.36 10.91 -3.45
C ASP A 35 23.43 9.37 -3.33
N LEU A 36 23.29 8.64 -4.46
CA LEU A 36 23.37 7.18 -4.48
C LEU A 36 24.79 6.73 -4.15
N LEU A 37 24.89 5.91 -3.10
CA LEU A 37 26.12 5.24 -2.74
C LEU A 37 26.34 4.00 -3.61
N ALA A 38 27.62 3.68 -3.84
CA ALA A 38 27.97 2.41 -4.45
C ALA A 38 27.37 1.26 -3.63
N PRO A 39 26.69 0.27 -4.24
CA PRO A 39 26.03 -0.81 -3.49
C PRO A 39 26.98 -1.62 -2.58
N ALA A 40 28.26 -1.65 -2.91
CA ALA A 40 29.31 -2.31 -2.13
C ALA A 40 29.88 -1.45 -0.99
N SER A 41 29.44 -0.20 -0.82
CA SER A 41 29.94 0.66 0.25
C SER A 41 29.47 0.16 1.62
N VAL A 42 30.33 0.33 2.63
CA VAL A 42 30.01 -0.06 4.02
C VAL A 42 28.76 0.69 4.50
N GLN A 43 28.61 1.96 4.14
CA GLN A 43 27.46 2.79 4.52
C GLN A 43 26.14 2.27 3.94
N ALA A 44 26.13 1.88 2.66
CA ALA A 44 24.95 1.29 2.02
C ALA A 44 24.61 -0.08 2.62
N ALA A 45 25.64 -0.89 2.93
CA ALA A 45 25.47 -2.19 3.58
C ALA A 45 24.87 -2.06 4.99
N LEU A 46 25.41 -1.16 5.82
CA LEU A 46 24.88 -0.87 7.16
C LEU A 46 23.46 -0.31 7.09
N GLY A 47 23.18 0.58 6.14
CA GLY A 47 21.82 1.10 5.93
C GLY A 47 20.82 0.01 5.58
N LEU A 48 21.21 -0.90 4.68
CA LEU A 48 20.36 -2.02 4.25
C LEU A 48 20.09 -3.00 5.40
N VAL A 49 21.12 -3.34 6.19
CA VAL A 49 20.98 -4.15 7.42
C VAL A 49 20.05 -3.45 8.40
N GLY A 50 20.24 -2.14 8.64
CA GLY A 50 19.41 -1.33 9.53
C GLY A 50 17.95 -1.24 9.10
N VAL A 51 17.69 -1.10 7.79
CA VAL A 51 16.34 -1.12 7.22
C VAL A 51 15.65 -2.43 7.51
N TYR A 52 16.25 -3.58 7.16
CA TYR A 52 15.59 -4.88 7.35
C TYR A 52 15.49 -5.29 8.82
N PHE A 53 16.43 -4.87 9.66
CA PHE A 53 16.28 -4.90 11.11
C PHE A 53 15.00 -4.16 11.53
N GLY A 54 14.83 -2.92 11.05
CA GLY A 54 13.64 -2.10 11.30
C GLY A 54 12.33 -2.73 10.79
N VAL A 55 12.33 -3.33 9.59
CA VAL A 55 11.17 -4.05 9.04
C VAL A 55 10.74 -5.18 9.96
N VAL A 56 11.67 -6.01 10.44
CA VAL A 56 11.36 -7.14 11.33
C VAL A 56 10.80 -6.65 12.67
N LEU A 57 11.36 -5.59 13.25
CA LEU A 57 10.84 -4.97 14.47
C LEU A 57 9.42 -4.42 14.27
N LEU A 58 9.15 -3.75 13.15
CA LEU A 58 7.82 -3.22 12.81
C LEU A 58 6.79 -4.35 12.64
N ILE A 59 7.14 -5.41 11.89
CA ILE A 59 6.27 -6.59 11.71
C ILE A 59 5.99 -7.24 13.06
N ALA A 60 7.02 -7.40 13.91
CA ALA A 60 6.86 -7.97 15.24
C ALA A 60 5.91 -7.11 16.09
N ALA A 61 6.13 -5.80 16.16
CA ALA A 61 5.27 -4.85 16.88
C ALA A 61 3.81 -4.93 16.39
N TRP A 62 3.60 -5.03 15.07
CA TRP A 62 2.29 -5.16 14.47
C TRP A 62 1.62 -6.51 14.77
N VAL A 63 2.36 -7.63 14.76
CA VAL A 63 1.83 -8.94 15.17
C VAL A 63 1.46 -8.94 16.65
N LEU A 64 2.30 -8.35 17.51
CA LEU A 64 2.05 -8.17 18.94
C LEU A 64 0.77 -7.35 19.18
N LEU A 65 0.62 -6.23 18.47
CA LEU A 65 -0.57 -5.39 18.52
C LEU A 65 -1.82 -6.15 18.07
N GLY A 66 -1.70 -7.00 17.05
CA GLY A 66 -2.79 -7.87 16.62
C GLY A 66 -3.26 -8.83 17.71
N ARG A 67 -2.36 -9.31 18.59
CA ARG A 67 -2.74 -10.12 19.75
C ARG A 67 -3.55 -9.32 20.76
N LEU A 68 -3.19 -8.05 21.01
CA LEU A 68 -3.95 -7.15 21.88
C LEU A 68 -5.34 -6.87 21.33
N VAL A 69 -5.43 -6.56 20.04
CA VAL A 69 -6.71 -6.26 19.36
C VAL A 69 -7.66 -7.45 19.37
N ARG A 70 -7.15 -8.68 19.47
CA ARG A 70 -7.96 -9.91 19.61
C ARG A 70 -8.10 -10.37 21.07
N GLY A 71 -7.51 -9.64 22.01
CA GLY A 71 -7.56 -9.96 23.44
C GLY A 71 -8.90 -9.59 24.07
N PRO A 72 -9.08 -9.90 25.37
CA PRO A 72 -10.29 -9.57 26.12
C PRO A 72 -10.50 -8.05 26.26
N GLU A 73 -9.41 -7.27 26.26
CA GLU A 73 -9.43 -5.81 26.40
C GLU A 73 -8.73 -5.17 25.18
N PRO A 74 -9.42 -5.08 24.02
CA PRO A 74 -8.82 -4.53 22.81
C PRO A 74 -8.55 -3.02 22.95
N PRO A 75 -7.43 -2.50 22.41
CA PRO A 75 -7.16 -1.07 22.39
C PRO A 75 -8.26 -0.28 21.68
N THR A 76 -8.58 0.90 22.21
CA THR A 76 -9.57 1.78 21.57
C THR A 76 -9.10 2.24 20.19
N PRO A 77 -10.03 2.59 19.27
CA PRO A 77 -9.65 3.17 17.98
C PRO A 77 -8.74 4.40 18.10
N ARG A 78 -8.98 5.27 19.09
CA ARG A 78 -8.12 6.45 19.35
C ARG A 78 -6.69 6.04 19.69
N ALA A 79 -6.54 5.02 20.54
CA ALA A 79 -5.22 4.50 20.90
C ALA A 79 -4.49 3.92 19.67
N LEU A 80 -5.19 3.19 18.79
CA LEU A 80 -4.63 2.69 17.53
C LEU A 80 -4.23 3.81 16.56
N LEU A 81 -4.99 4.91 16.50
CA LEU A 81 -4.59 6.09 15.71
C LEU A 81 -3.32 6.74 16.26
N LEU A 82 -3.15 6.78 17.58
CA LEU A 82 -1.90 7.24 18.19
C LEU A 82 -0.74 6.30 17.83
N VAL A 83 -0.92 4.98 17.86
CA VAL A 83 0.10 4.03 17.38
C VAL A 83 0.49 4.34 15.94
N LEU A 84 -0.49 4.57 15.06
CA LEU A 84 -0.26 4.88 13.66
C LEU A 84 0.56 6.17 13.50
N ALA A 85 0.21 7.23 14.23
CA ALA A 85 0.94 8.49 14.20
C ALA A 85 2.39 8.32 14.71
N VAL A 86 2.58 7.58 15.80
CA VAL A 86 3.91 7.31 16.38
C VAL A 86 4.79 6.50 15.42
N TRP A 87 4.23 5.48 14.75
CA TRP A 87 4.99 4.68 13.78
C TRP A 87 5.23 5.42 12.46
N ALA A 88 4.31 6.27 12.04
CA ALA A 88 4.50 7.08 10.83
C ALA A 88 5.54 8.20 11.04
N ALA A 89 5.63 8.77 12.24
CA ALA A 89 6.42 9.97 12.52
C ALA A 89 7.89 9.90 12.05
N PRO A 90 8.67 8.83 12.33
CA PRO A 90 10.06 8.76 11.84
C PRO A 90 10.18 8.66 10.31
N LEU A 91 9.13 8.19 9.63
CA LEU A 91 9.12 7.99 8.17
C LEU A 91 8.82 9.31 7.41
N LEU A 92 8.36 10.35 8.10
CA LEU A 92 8.08 11.66 7.50
C LEU A 92 9.36 12.34 6.96
N PRO A 93 10.42 12.50 7.78
CA PRO A 93 11.67 13.10 7.31
C PRO A 93 12.55 12.14 6.51
N ALA A 94 12.27 10.83 6.55
CA ALA A 94 13.08 9.83 5.85
C ALA A 94 13.09 10.06 4.32
N PRO A 95 14.17 9.65 3.61
CA PRO A 95 14.11 9.57 2.16
C PRO A 95 13.03 8.58 1.70
N PRO A 96 12.61 8.64 0.43
CA PRO A 96 11.71 7.63 -0.11
C PRO A 96 12.27 6.22 0.08
N LEU A 97 11.41 5.30 0.52
CA LEU A 97 11.79 3.90 0.74
C LEU A 97 10.95 2.96 -0.12
N PHE A 98 11.58 1.86 -0.54
CA PHE A 98 10.98 0.73 -1.25
C PHE A 98 10.44 1.03 -2.66
N SER A 99 10.54 2.27 -3.13
CA SER A 99 10.09 2.68 -4.46
C SER A 99 10.68 4.03 -4.85
N ARG A 100 10.88 4.22 -6.16
CA ARG A 100 11.24 5.50 -6.78
C ARG A 100 10.03 6.19 -7.44
N ASP A 101 8.83 5.64 -7.33
CA ASP A 101 7.66 6.13 -8.06
C ASP A 101 7.30 7.59 -7.69
N VAL A 102 7.67 8.05 -6.48
CA VAL A 102 7.48 9.45 -6.08
C VAL A 102 8.19 10.45 -7.00
N TYR A 103 9.36 10.09 -7.54
CA TYR A 103 10.05 10.94 -8.53
C TYR A 103 9.29 10.97 -9.85
N SER A 104 8.65 9.86 -10.25
CA SER A 104 7.75 9.85 -11.40
C SER A 104 6.55 10.77 -11.18
N TYR A 105 5.94 10.77 -9.99
CA TYR A 105 4.82 11.65 -9.68
C TYR A 105 5.20 13.13 -9.78
N LEU A 106 6.37 13.49 -9.26
CA LEU A 106 6.89 14.86 -9.35
C LEU A 106 7.17 15.27 -10.79
N ALA A 107 7.86 14.41 -11.55
CA ALA A 107 8.16 14.70 -12.95
C ALA A 107 6.87 14.82 -13.80
N GLN A 108 5.89 13.95 -13.59
CA GLN A 108 4.60 14.01 -14.28
C GLN A 108 3.80 15.25 -13.89
N GLY A 109 3.83 15.65 -12.61
CA GLY A 109 3.24 16.92 -12.17
C GLY A 109 3.89 18.12 -12.85
N ALA A 110 5.22 18.14 -12.94
CA ALA A 110 5.98 19.19 -13.62
C ALA A 110 5.74 19.21 -15.14
N MET A 111 5.53 18.05 -15.78
CA MET A 111 5.15 17.98 -17.18
C MET A 111 3.78 18.63 -17.42
N VAL A 112 2.79 18.35 -16.57
CA VAL A 112 1.46 18.95 -16.68
C VAL A 112 1.50 20.46 -16.42
N ASP A 113 2.27 20.89 -15.42
CA ASP A 113 2.51 22.31 -15.12
C ASP A 113 3.19 23.04 -16.29
N ALA A 114 4.09 22.36 -17.01
CA ALA A 114 4.73 22.85 -18.23
C ALA A 114 3.88 22.68 -19.51
N HIS A 115 2.60 22.29 -19.39
CA HIS A 115 1.68 22.04 -20.51
C HIS A 115 2.18 20.99 -21.53
N LEU A 116 2.99 20.03 -21.08
CA LEU A 116 3.41 18.89 -21.89
C LEU A 116 2.36 17.77 -21.83
N ASP A 117 2.17 17.07 -22.95
CA ASP A 117 1.32 15.87 -22.99
C ASP A 117 2.00 14.73 -22.21
N VAL A 118 1.61 14.61 -20.94
CA VAL A 118 2.11 13.62 -19.99
C VAL A 118 1.65 12.19 -20.30
N TYR A 119 0.72 12.00 -21.25
CA TYR A 119 0.25 10.68 -21.68
C TYR A 119 0.99 10.21 -22.94
N ALA A 120 1.30 11.11 -23.86
CA ALA A 120 2.07 10.80 -25.06
C ALA A 120 3.57 10.67 -24.78
N HIS A 121 4.07 11.40 -23.77
CA HIS A 121 5.50 11.48 -23.47
C HIS A 121 5.83 11.05 -22.04
N GLY A 122 7.03 10.49 -21.87
CA GLY A 122 7.58 10.19 -20.54
C GLY A 122 8.43 11.32 -19.97
N PRO A 123 8.78 11.25 -18.67
CA PRO A 123 9.60 12.25 -17.97
C PRO A 123 10.91 12.67 -18.66
N ALA A 124 11.51 11.84 -19.52
CA ALA A 124 12.67 12.22 -20.32
C ALA A 124 12.44 13.50 -21.14
N TRP A 125 11.21 13.74 -21.59
CA TRP A 125 10.84 14.92 -22.38
C TRP A 125 10.87 16.22 -21.56
N LEU A 126 10.62 16.15 -20.25
CA LEU A 126 10.76 17.29 -19.35
C LEU A 126 12.22 17.77 -19.30
N GLY A 127 13.17 16.84 -19.44
CA GLY A 127 14.59 17.11 -19.27
C GLY A 127 14.99 17.47 -17.84
N GLY A 128 16.24 17.91 -17.68
CA GLY A 128 16.77 18.41 -16.41
C GLY A 128 16.95 17.35 -15.31
N PRO A 129 17.33 17.78 -14.08
CA PRO A 129 17.68 16.88 -12.98
C PRO A 129 16.52 15.97 -12.54
N LEU A 130 15.29 16.48 -12.50
CA LEU A 130 14.12 15.73 -12.05
C LEU A 130 13.82 14.51 -12.94
N ALA A 131 13.98 14.64 -14.27
CA ALA A 131 13.85 13.51 -15.19
C ALA A 131 14.92 12.42 -14.94
N GLY A 132 16.11 12.82 -14.50
CA GLY A 132 17.19 11.91 -14.10
C GLY A 132 16.83 11.07 -12.89
N GLU A 133 16.05 11.63 -11.95
CA GLU A 133 15.62 10.95 -10.73
C GLU A 133 14.59 9.85 -10.95
N VAL A 134 13.82 9.95 -12.04
CA VAL A 134 12.84 8.93 -12.42
C VAL A 134 13.53 7.60 -12.68
N ALA A 135 12.95 6.52 -12.15
CA ALA A 135 13.45 5.16 -12.37
C ALA A 135 13.58 4.89 -13.89
N PRO A 136 14.69 4.29 -14.36
CA PRO A 136 14.95 4.15 -15.80
C PRO A 136 13.80 3.51 -16.58
N MET A 137 13.13 2.52 -15.99
CA MET A 137 11.99 1.83 -16.60
C MET A 137 10.76 2.70 -16.88
N TRP A 138 10.63 3.85 -16.20
CA TRP A 138 9.48 4.76 -16.29
C TRP A 138 9.80 6.06 -17.04
N ARG A 139 11.08 6.29 -17.37
CA ARG A 139 11.54 7.59 -17.88
C ARG A 139 10.97 7.92 -19.26
N HIS A 140 10.63 6.91 -20.06
CA HIS A 140 10.15 7.05 -21.43
C HIS A 140 8.68 6.62 -21.61
N THR A 141 7.95 6.39 -20.52
CA THR A 141 6.55 5.94 -20.56
C THR A 141 5.61 7.05 -20.10
N GLY A 142 4.45 7.16 -20.75
CA GLY A 142 3.39 8.09 -20.34
C GLY A 142 2.85 7.78 -18.93
N ALA A 143 2.14 8.73 -18.33
CA ALA A 143 1.60 8.57 -16.99
C ALA A 143 0.36 7.64 -16.97
N PRO A 144 0.37 6.55 -16.18
CA PRO A 144 -0.80 5.68 -16.01
C PRO A 144 -1.81 6.21 -14.97
N TYR A 145 -1.80 7.52 -14.70
CA TYR A 145 -2.61 8.14 -13.67
C TYR A 145 -3.67 9.05 -14.27
N GLY A 146 -4.83 9.06 -13.64
CA GLY A 146 -5.94 9.90 -14.09
C GLY A 146 -5.74 11.38 -13.74
N PRO A 147 -6.62 12.24 -14.29
CA PRO A 147 -6.53 13.70 -14.16
C PRO A 147 -6.62 14.18 -12.71
N ALA A 148 -7.34 13.50 -11.82
CA ALA A 148 -7.48 13.94 -10.43
C ALA A 148 -6.13 13.91 -9.69
N PHE A 149 -5.32 12.88 -9.90
CA PHE A 149 -3.97 12.83 -9.31
C PHE A 149 -3.01 13.79 -9.99
N LEU A 150 -3.07 13.89 -11.32
CA LEU A 150 -2.18 14.79 -12.06
C LEU A 150 -2.42 16.26 -11.76
N ALA A 151 -3.67 16.67 -11.52
CA ALA A 151 -3.98 18.02 -11.05
C ALA A 151 -3.32 18.33 -9.69
N LEU A 152 -3.37 17.37 -8.75
CA LEU A 152 -2.72 17.52 -7.44
C LEU A 152 -1.18 17.54 -7.57
N ALA A 153 -0.62 16.68 -8.43
CA ALA A 153 0.81 16.62 -8.69
C ALA A 153 1.32 17.92 -9.36
N SER A 154 0.57 18.46 -10.32
CA SER A 154 0.86 19.72 -11.00
C SER A 154 0.77 20.91 -10.04
N ALA A 155 -0.30 21.00 -9.26
CA ALA A 155 -0.43 22.05 -8.23
C ALA A 155 0.75 22.01 -7.24
N LEU A 156 1.17 20.81 -6.82
CA LEU A 156 2.34 20.67 -5.96
C LEU A 156 3.65 21.07 -6.67
N SER A 157 3.80 20.74 -7.95
CA SER A 157 4.96 21.16 -8.75
C SER A 157 5.08 22.69 -8.75
N GLY A 158 3.98 23.40 -9.05
CA GLY A 158 3.94 24.86 -9.04
C GLY A 158 4.23 25.45 -7.66
N LEU A 159 3.62 24.91 -6.60
CA LEU A 159 3.84 25.36 -5.21
C LEU A 159 5.28 25.18 -4.72
N THR A 160 5.98 24.16 -5.23
CA THR A 160 7.35 23.83 -4.81
C THR A 160 8.42 24.42 -5.72
N GLY A 161 8.04 25.08 -6.82
CA GLY A 161 8.98 25.64 -7.79
C GLY A 161 9.94 24.61 -8.37
N GLY A 162 9.52 23.34 -8.45
CA GLY A 162 10.36 22.23 -8.91
C GLY A 162 11.43 21.76 -7.92
N ALA A 163 11.45 22.26 -6.68
CA ALA A 163 12.42 21.83 -5.66
C ALA A 163 12.12 20.41 -5.18
N VAL A 164 12.99 19.45 -5.52
CA VAL A 164 12.80 18.01 -5.21
C VAL A 164 12.50 17.75 -3.72
N PRO A 165 13.24 18.29 -2.74
CA PRO A 165 12.94 18.02 -1.33
C PRO A 165 11.55 18.48 -0.89
N ALA A 166 11.11 19.66 -1.33
CA ALA A 166 9.79 20.19 -1.03
C ALA A 166 8.68 19.39 -1.74
N GLY A 167 8.92 18.99 -2.99
CA GLY A 167 8.04 18.09 -3.74
C GLY A 167 7.87 16.73 -3.06
N LEU A 168 8.97 16.11 -2.60
CA LEU A 168 8.94 14.85 -1.87
C LEU A 168 8.10 14.94 -0.59
N LEU A 169 8.31 16.00 0.19
CA LEU A 169 7.50 16.27 1.38
C LEU A 169 6.02 16.44 1.03
N GLY A 170 5.70 17.23 0.00
CA GLY A 170 4.33 17.45 -0.44
C GLY A 170 3.62 16.16 -0.90
N MET A 171 4.32 15.32 -1.68
CA MET A 171 3.79 14.00 -2.08
C MET A 171 3.57 13.10 -0.87
N ARG A 172 4.46 13.15 0.13
CA ARG A 172 4.29 12.42 1.38
C ARG A 172 3.11 12.93 2.20
N LEU A 173 2.86 14.23 2.22
CA LEU A 173 1.67 14.81 2.85
C LEU A 173 0.38 14.37 2.16
N LEU A 174 0.36 14.30 0.81
CA LEU A 174 -0.78 13.75 0.06
C LEU A 174 -1.01 12.27 0.39
N ALA A 175 0.06 11.48 0.51
CA ALA A 175 -0.05 10.08 0.90
C ALA A 175 -0.58 9.93 2.34
N LEU A 176 -0.09 10.75 3.28
CA LEU A 176 -0.57 10.79 4.67
C LEU A 176 -2.03 11.22 4.77
N LEU A 177 -2.46 12.18 3.94
CA LEU A 177 -3.88 12.53 3.81
C LEU A 177 -4.68 11.29 3.41
N GLY A 178 -4.24 10.56 2.37
CA GLY A 178 -4.85 9.29 1.96
C GLY A 178 -4.97 8.28 3.12
N VAL A 179 -3.90 8.07 3.88
CA VAL A 179 -3.88 7.20 5.07
C VAL A 179 -4.83 7.69 6.16
N ALA A 180 -4.94 9.00 6.39
CA ALA A 180 -5.89 9.57 7.33
C ALA A 180 -7.34 9.30 6.89
N LEU A 181 -7.65 9.48 5.59
CA LEU A 181 -8.96 9.15 5.04
C LEU A 181 -9.26 7.65 5.16
N MET A 182 -8.27 6.77 4.94
CA MET A 182 -8.38 5.33 5.20
C MET A 182 -8.74 5.05 6.67
N ALA A 183 -8.03 5.68 7.61
CA ALA A 183 -8.25 5.51 9.05
C ALA A 183 -9.63 6.03 9.49
N VAL A 184 -10.18 7.03 8.82
CA VAL A 184 -11.56 7.50 8.99
C VAL A 184 -12.57 6.50 8.40
N ALA A 185 -12.31 5.95 7.22
CA ALA A 185 -13.23 5.04 6.54
C ALA A 185 -13.34 3.67 7.22
N LEU A 186 -12.21 3.08 7.64
CA LEU A 186 -12.11 1.70 8.14
C LEU A 186 -13.09 1.39 9.29
N PRO A 187 -13.15 2.15 10.40
CA PRO A 187 -14.08 1.87 11.49
C PRO A 187 -15.55 1.91 11.05
N ARG A 188 -15.90 2.82 10.14
CA ARG A 188 -17.27 3.01 9.66
C ARG A 188 -17.68 1.86 8.75
N LEU A 189 -16.81 1.47 7.84
CA LEU A 189 -17.01 0.29 6.97
C LEU A 189 -17.07 -1.01 7.78
N ALA A 190 -16.24 -1.12 8.83
CA ALA A 190 -16.21 -2.28 9.72
C ALA A 190 -17.53 -2.48 10.45
N ARG A 191 -18.04 -1.45 11.14
CA ARG A 191 -19.35 -1.51 11.81
C ARG A 191 -20.46 -1.91 10.85
N HIS A 192 -20.47 -1.34 9.66
CA HIS A 192 -21.48 -1.66 8.65
C HIS A 192 -21.38 -3.11 8.15
N SER A 193 -20.17 -3.64 8.06
CA SER A 193 -19.92 -5.01 7.61
C SER A 193 -20.09 -6.05 8.72
N GLY A 194 -20.40 -5.63 9.95
CA GLY A 194 -20.46 -6.51 11.13
C GLY A 194 -19.08 -6.95 11.63
N ALA A 195 -18.04 -6.19 11.30
CA ALA A 195 -16.65 -6.45 11.64
C ALA A 195 -16.17 -5.54 12.79
N ASP A 196 -15.25 -6.04 13.61
CA ASP A 196 -14.61 -5.23 14.65
C ASP A 196 -13.79 -4.05 14.06
N PRO A 197 -14.10 -2.79 14.44
CA PRO A 197 -13.37 -1.60 14.03
C PRO A 197 -11.89 -1.58 14.42
N ALA A 198 -11.54 -2.13 15.59
CA ALA A 198 -10.14 -2.13 16.05
C ALA A 198 -9.29 -3.04 15.16
N ALA A 199 -9.77 -4.24 14.87
CA ALA A 199 -9.14 -5.16 13.92
C ALA A 199 -9.09 -4.61 12.49
N ALA A 200 -10.10 -3.83 12.06
CA ALA A 200 -10.07 -3.17 10.75
C ALA A 200 -8.96 -2.10 10.67
N LEU A 201 -8.78 -1.29 11.72
CA LEU A 201 -7.66 -0.34 11.81
C LEU A 201 -6.31 -1.05 11.86
N TRP A 202 -6.21 -2.12 12.64
CA TRP A 202 -4.99 -2.93 12.77
C TRP A 202 -4.55 -3.55 11.43
N LEU A 203 -5.47 -4.20 10.70
CA LEU A 203 -5.17 -4.85 9.42
C LEU A 203 -5.11 -3.90 8.23
N GLY A 204 -5.86 -2.78 8.30
CA GLY A 204 -6.08 -1.89 7.17
C GLY A 204 -5.15 -0.69 7.16
N ALA A 205 -5.01 0.04 8.28
CA ALA A 205 -4.22 1.28 8.35
C ALA A 205 -2.85 1.09 9.02
N LEU A 206 -2.78 0.27 10.07
CA LEU A 206 -1.53 -0.10 10.76
C LEU A 206 -0.77 -1.23 10.07
N ASN A 207 -1.24 -1.68 8.91
CA ASN A 207 -0.59 -2.71 8.10
C ASN A 207 0.86 -2.29 7.77
N PRO A 208 1.88 -3.14 7.98
CA PRO A 208 3.25 -2.78 7.65
C PRO A 208 3.42 -2.34 6.20
N LEU A 209 2.69 -2.93 5.24
CA LEU A 209 2.70 -2.48 3.84
C LEU A 209 2.25 -1.03 3.67
N VAL A 210 1.32 -0.54 4.49
CA VAL A 210 0.89 0.87 4.46
C VAL A 210 2.02 1.78 4.91
N LEU A 211 2.69 1.45 6.02
CA LEU A 211 3.81 2.26 6.51
C LEU A 211 5.01 2.23 5.56
N LEU A 212 5.36 1.05 5.05
CA LEU A 212 6.53 0.87 4.18
C LEU A 212 6.30 1.48 2.79
N HIS A 213 5.16 1.24 2.16
CA HIS A 213 4.95 1.69 0.78
C HIS A 213 4.13 2.97 0.69
N LEU A 214 3.01 3.07 1.42
CA LEU A 214 2.15 4.25 1.30
C LEU A 214 2.77 5.48 1.98
N VAL A 215 3.31 5.32 3.19
CA VAL A 215 3.92 6.43 3.93
C VAL A 215 5.36 6.66 3.49
N ALA A 216 6.27 5.70 3.72
CA ALA A 216 7.69 5.92 3.45
C ALA A 216 7.98 6.05 1.95
N GLY A 217 7.33 5.25 1.11
CA GLY A 217 7.39 5.34 -0.35
C GLY A 217 6.52 6.44 -1.00
N ALA A 218 5.72 7.18 -0.21
CA ALA A 218 4.83 8.25 -0.68
C ALA A 218 3.90 7.85 -1.85
N HIS A 219 3.34 6.65 -1.79
CA HIS A 219 2.53 6.10 -2.88
C HIS A 219 1.13 6.73 -2.97
N ASN A 220 0.75 7.13 -4.20
CA ASN A 220 -0.58 7.69 -4.49
C ASN A 220 -1.75 6.71 -4.26
N ASP A 221 -1.45 5.41 -4.17
CA ASP A 221 -2.39 4.36 -3.75
C ASP A 221 -3.08 4.70 -2.42
N ALA A 222 -2.44 5.43 -1.52
CA ALA A 222 -3.04 5.89 -0.27
C ALA A 222 -4.25 6.80 -0.50
N LEU A 223 -4.11 7.76 -1.41
CA LEU A 223 -5.18 8.70 -1.76
C LEU A 223 -6.33 7.96 -2.47
N MET A 224 -5.99 7.05 -3.39
CA MET A 224 -6.96 6.16 -4.03
C MET A 224 -7.78 5.39 -2.99
N LEU A 225 -7.12 4.70 -2.05
CA LEU A 225 -7.78 3.89 -1.01
C LEU A 225 -8.61 4.73 -0.04
N GLY A 226 -8.11 5.88 0.37
CA GLY A 226 -8.80 6.82 1.25
C GLY A 226 -10.09 7.34 0.64
N LEU A 227 -10.02 7.83 -0.62
CA LEU A 227 -11.19 8.30 -1.37
C LEU A 227 -12.19 7.17 -1.64
N LEU A 228 -11.71 5.98 -2.02
CA LEU A 228 -12.56 4.80 -2.22
C LEU A 228 -13.32 4.45 -0.93
N GLY A 229 -12.62 4.38 0.20
CA GLY A 229 -13.21 4.07 1.50
C GLY A 229 -14.29 5.08 1.91
N LEU A 230 -14.01 6.38 1.79
CA LEU A 230 -14.98 7.43 2.08
C LEU A 230 -16.15 7.43 1.09
N GLY A 231 -15.90 7.15 -0.19
CA GLY A 231 -16.95 7.00 -1.19
C GLY A 231 -17.92 5.88 -0.85
N LEU A 232 -17.42 4.74 -0.37
CA LEU A 232 -18.26 3.63 0.10
C LEU A 232 -19.05 3.99 1.37
N VAL A 233 -18.44 4.73 2.31
CA VAL A 233 -19.14 5.25 3.50
C VAL A 233 -20.26 6.22 3.10
N ALA A 234 -19.99 7.17 2.19
CA ALA A 234 -20.96 8.14 1.70
C ALA A 234 -22.11 7.47 0.93
N ALA A 235 -21.78 6.49 0.08
CA ALA A 235 -22.74 5.67 -0.64
C ALA A 235 -23.65 4.86 0.30
N ARG A 236 -23.27 4.68 1.57
CA ARG A 236 -24.13 4.09 2.59
C ARG A 236 -25.13 5.00 3.25
N GLY A 237 -24.79 6.28 3.37
CA GLY A 237 -25.69 7.29 3.92
C GLY A 237 -26.77 7.69 2.91
N ARG A 238 -27.18 8.95 3.01
CA ARG A 238 -28.15 9.56 2.08
C ARG A 238 -27.49 10.13 0.81
N GLY A 239 -26.18 9.92 0.62
CA GLY A 239 -25.39 10.54 -0.45
C GLY A 239 -24.79 9.55 -1.46
N PRO A 240 -25.58 8.73 -2.18
CA PRO A 240 -25.05 7.81 -3.20
C PRO A 240 -24.34 8.54 -4.34
N VAL A 241 -24.78 9.75 -4.68
CA VAL A 241 -24.11 10.61 -5.67
C VAL A 241 -22.74 11.04 -5.15
N ALA A 242 -22.65 11.54 -3.92
CA ALA A 242 -21.36 11.88 -3.30
C ALA A 242 -20.44 10.65 -3.21
N GLY A 243 -20.99 9.47 -2.93
CA GLY A 243 -20.25 8.22 -2.98
C GLY A 243 -19.69 7.92 -4.37
N ALA A 244 -20.50 8.04 -5.42
CA ALA A 244 -20.07 7.85 -6.81
C ALA A 244 -18.99 8.87 -7.22
N VAL A 245 -19.12 10.14 -6.80
CA VAL A 245 -18.11 11.19 -7.04
C VAL A 245 -16.78 10.81 -6.40
N LEU A 246 -16.76 10.47 -5.11
CA LEU A 246 -15.53 10.11 -4.39
C LEU A 246 -14.87 8.84 -4.95
N VAL A 247 -15.66 7.82 -5.30
CA VAL A 247 -15.13 6.60 -5.95
C VAL A 247 -14.59 6.92 -7.35
N THR A 248 -15.23 7.81 -8.09
CA THR A 248 -14.71 8.25 -9.40
C THR A 248 -13.41 9.02 -9.24
N LEU A 249 -13.31 9.94 -8.28
CA LEU A 249 -12.05 10.61 -7.97
C LEU A 249 -10.96 9.62 -7.57
N ALA A 250 -11.28 8.58 -6.80
CA ALA A 250 -10.35 7.49 -6.52
C ALA A 250 -9.89 6.78 -7.80
N ALA A 251 -10.80 6.48 -8.72
CA ALA A 251 -10.48 5.87 -10.02
C ALA A 251 -9.60 6.77 -10.90
N LEU A 252 -9.79 8.09 -10.80
CA LEU A 252 -8.96 9.09 -11.48
C LEU A 252 -7.66 9.41 -10.73
N VAL A 253 -7.47 8.87 -9.52
CA VAL A 253 -6.13 8.72 -8.93
C VAL A 253 -5.48 7.45 -9.48
N LYS A 254 -6.22 6.33 -9.46
CA LYS A 254 -5.74 5.06 -9.98
C LYS A 254 -6.91 4.17 -10.43
N ALA A 255 -6.83 3.73 -11.68
CA ALA A 255 -7.94 3.09 -12.40
C ALA A 255 -8.63 1.90 -11.67
N PRO A 256 -7.93 1.01 -10.94
CA PRO A 256 -8.59 -0.13 -10.29
C PRO A 256 -9.76 0.24 -9.37
N ALA A 257 -9.74 1.43 -8.76
CA ALA A 257 -10.83 1.89 -7.90
C ALA A 257 -12.18 2.06 -8.62
N VAL A 258 -12.22 2.04 -9.96
CA VAL A 258 -13.47 2.05 -10.75
C VAL A 258 -14.41 0.89 -10.39
N LEU A 259 -13.87 -0.24 -9.92
CA LEU A 259 -14.67 -1.38 -9.43
C LEU A 259 -15.54 -1.01 -8.21
N GLY A 260 -15.25 0.10 -7.54
CA GLY A 260 -16.10 0.65 -6.49
C GLY A 260 -17.46 1.12 -6.98
N LEU A 261 -17.62 1.51 -8.25
CA LEU A 261 -18.90 2.01 -8.79
C LEU A 261 -20.00 0.93 -8.78
N PRO A 262 -19.74 -0.31 -9.26
CA PRO A 262 -20.65 -1.44 -9.02
C PRO A 262 -21.00 -1.64 -7.53
N ALA A 263 -20.04 -1.47 -6.63
CA ALA A 263 -20.31 -1.58 -5.19
C ALA A 263 -21.24 -0.47 -4.70
N VAL A 264 -21.09 0.78 -5.15
CA VAL A 264 -22.03 1.89 -4.86
C VAL A 264 -23.44 1.56 -5.32
N VAL A 265 -23.60 1.03 -6.54
CA VAL A 265 -24.89 0.58 -7.07
C VAL A 265 -25.47 -0.55 -6.20
N ALA A 266 -24.70 -1.59 -5.92
CA ALA A 266 -25.13 -2.73 -5.12
C ALA A 266 -25.55 -2.29 -3.71
N LEU A 267 -24.81 -1.39 -3.10
CA LEU A 267 -25.10 -0.80 -1.79
C LEU A 267 -26.44 -0.04 -1.81
N ARG A 268 -26.69 0.78 -2.84
CA ARG A 268 -27.96 1.51 -3.02
C ARG A 268 -29.14 0.56 -3.21
N VAL A 269 -29.00 -0.46 -4.06
CA VAL A 269 -30.05 -1.46 -4.31
C VAL A 269 -30.40 -2.23 -3.03
N ARG A 270 -29.38 -2.64 -2.26
CA ARG A 270 -29.59 -3.34 -0.98
C ARG A 270 -30.26 -2.50 0.10
N SER A 271 -30.28 -1.18 -0.03
CA SER A 271 -31.05 -0.28 0.84
C SER A 271 -32.46 0.04 0.31
N GLY A 272 -33.00 -0.76 -0.61
CA GLY A 272 -34.36 -0.58 -1.15
C GLY A 272 -34.42 0.28 -2.41
N GLY A 273 -33.30 0.73 -2.95
CA GLY A 273 -33.27 1.47 -4.20
C GLY A 273 -33.56 0.59 -5.42
N ARG A 274 -34.23 1.15 -6.43
CA ARG A 274 -34.43 0.47 -7.73
C ARG A 274 -33.09 0.40 -8.49
N PRO A 275 -32.78 -0.72 -9.18
CA PRO A 275 -31.49 -0.94 -9.83
C PRO A 275 -31.22 0.06 -10.96
N LEU A 276 -32.17 0.30 -11.86
CA LEU A 276 -31.97 1.18 -13.00
C LEU A 276 -31.65 2.64 -12.58
N PRO A 277 -32.43 3.31 -11.70
CA PRO A 277 -32.05 4.63 -11.19
C PRO A 277 -30.73 4.66 -10.41
N ALA A 278 -30.36 3.55 -9.76
CA ALA A 278 -29.07 3.44 -9.08
C ALA A 278 -27.90 3.43 -10.06
N VAL A 279 -28.02 2.67 -11.16
CA VAL A 279 -27.03 2.63 -12.24
C VAL A 279 -26.93 3.98 -12.92
N LEU A 280 -28.05 4.56 -13.37
CA LEU A 280 -28.07 5.83 -14.10
C LEU A 280 -27.47 6.99 -13.29
N ALA A 281 -27.84 7.11 -12.02
CA ALA A 281 -27.30 8.19 -11.18
C ALA A 281 -25.79 8.01 -10.91
N THR A 282 -25.33 6.78 -10.68
CA THR A 282 -23.89 6.50 -10.48
C THR A 282 -23.12 6.78 -11.76
N ALA A 283 -23.64 6.36 -12.93
CA ALA A 283 -23.02 6.62 -14.23
C ALA A 283 -22.97 8.11 -14.55
N ALA A 284 -24.06 8.84 -14.36
CA ALA A 284 -24.13 10.29 -14.58
C ALA A 284 -23.16 11.05 -13.66
N ALA A 285 -23.14 10.72 -12.37
CA ALA A 285 -22.21 11.33 -11.42
C ALA A 285 -20.75 11.03 -11.79
N SER A 286 -20.45 9.81 -12.21
CA SER A 286 -19.09 9.40 -12.63
C SER A 286 -18.65 10.10 -13.91
N ALA A 287 -19.51 10.18 -14.92
CA ALA A 287 -19.25 10.90 -16.16
C ALA A 287 -18.99 12.40 -15.89
N ALA A 288 -19.88 13.05 -15.13
CA ALA A 288 -19.73 14.46 -14.78
C ALA A 288 -18.45 14.73 -13.97
N THR A 289 -18.13 13.87 -12.99
CA THR A 289 -16.89 13.99 -12.21
C THR A 289 -15.66 13.82 -13.08
N THR A 290 -15.68 12.87 -14.02
CA THR A 290 -14.57 12.63 -14.94
C THR A 290 -14.35 13.82 -15.86
N VAL A 291 -15.41 14.34 -16.49
CA VAL A 291 -15.33 15.55 -17.32
C VAL A 291 -14.78 16.74 -16.53
N ALA A 292 -15.33 16.99 -15.34
CA ALA A 292 -14.89 18.10 -14.50
C ALA A 292 -13.42 17.97 -14.07
N ALA A 293 -12.99 16.79 -13.61
CA ALA A 293 -11.62 16.55 -13.20
C ALA A 293 -10.65 16.65 -14.38
N THR A 294 -11.00 16.10 -15.55
CA THR A 294 -10.20 16.25 -16.78
C THR A 294 -10.08 17.71 -17.20
N ALA A 295 -11.18 18.47 -17.15
CA ALA A 295 -11.17 19.89 -17.50
C ALA A 295 -10.29 20.72 -16.55
N VAL A 296 -10.40 20.48 -15.24
CA VAL A 296 -9.56 21.14 -14.22
C VAL A 296 -8.10 20.79 -14.39
N ALA A 297 -7.78 19.53 -14.71
CA ALA A 297 -6.40 19.07 -14.89
C ALA A 297 -5.77 19.55 -16.21
N GLY A 298 -6.58 19.81 -17.24
CA GLY A 298 -6.07 20.18 -18.57
C GLY A 298 -5.32 19.06 -19.31
N THR A 299 -5.39 17.81 -18.84
CA THR A 299 -4.57 16.70 -19.37
C THR A 299 -5.24 15.88 -20.48
N GLY A 300 -6.56 16.04 -20.68
CA GLY A 300 -7.32 15.21 -21.61
C GLY A 300 -7.54 13.76 -21.13
N TYR A 301 -7.82 12.85 -22.07
CA TYR A 301 -8.21 11.45 -21.78
C TYR A 301 -7.13 10.41 -22.12
N GLY A 302 -5.90 10.84 -22.40
CA GLY A 302 -4.80 9.95 -22.80
C GLY A 302 -4.44 8.88 -21.76
N TRP A 303 -4.80 9.07 -20.49
CA TRP A 303 -4.61 8.08 -19.42
C TRP A 303 -5.24 6.72 -19.73
N ILE A 304 -6.32 6.66 -20.53
CA ILE A 304 -6.96 5.41 -20.93
C ILE A 304 -6.01 4.57 -21.78
N GLY A 305 -5.30 5.21 -22.72
CA GLY A 305 -4.29 4.57 -23.56
C GLY A 305 -3.01 4.22 -22.79
N ALA A 306 -2.71 4.93 -21.70
CA ALA A 306 -1.52 4.70 -20.88
C ALA A 306 -1.69 3.63 -19.78
N LEU A 307 -2.85 2.97 -19.69
CA LEU A 307 -3.14 1.97 -18.64
C LEU A 307 -2.26 0.71 -18.72
N ASP A 308 -1.61 0.45 -19.85
CA ASP A 308 -0.66 -0.65 -20.04
C ASP A 308 0.75 -0.33 -19.52
N THR A 309 1.08 0.94 -19.26
CA THR A 309 2.39 1.39 -18.74
C THR A 309 2.90 0.57 -17.55
N PRO A 310 2.07 0.18 -16.55
CA PRO A 310 2.54 -0.63 -15.44
C PRO A 310 3.05 -2.03 -15.83
N VAL A 311 2.71 -2.53 -17.03
CA VAL A 311 3.14 -3.82 -17.59
C VAL A 311 4.58 -3.73 -18.09
N SER A 312 5.51 -3.67 -17.13
CA SER A 312 6.94 -3.56 -17.44
C SER A 312 7.58 -4.92 -17.74
N PRO A 313 8.71 -4.96 -18.48
CA PRO A 313 9.37 -6.22 -18.84
C PRO A 313 9.77 -7.10 -17.64
N HIS A 314 10.07 -6.48 -16.49
CA HIS A 314 10.54 -7.14 -15.28
C HIS A 314 9.45 -7.29 -14.20
N ASN A 315 8.18 -7.08 -14.55
CA ASN A 315 7.10 -7.20 -13.58
C ASN A 315 6.92 -8.66 -13.11
N TRP A 316 6.42 -8.82 -11.88
CA TRP A 316 6.30 -10.11 -11.18
C TRP A 316 4.95 -10.79 -11.39
N ALA A 317 4.10 -10.29 -12.28
CA ALA A 317 2.77 -10.85 -12.45
C ALA A 317 2.88 -12.29 -12.95
N LEU A 318 2.05 -13.18 -12.39
CA LEU A 318 2.02 -14.58 -12.77
C LEU A 318 1.83 -14.75 -14.28
N THR A 319 0.93 -13.96 -14.86
CA THR A 319 0.65 -13.91 -16.31
C THR A 319 1.88 -13.50 -17.11
N SER A 320 2.62 -12.48 -16.67
CA SER A 320 3.86 -12.03 -17.30
C SER A 320 4.99 -13.05 -17.18
N LEU A 321 5.13 -13.70 -16.02
CA LEU A 321 6.13 -14.76 -15.79
C LEU A 321 5.87 -15.97 -16.67
N LEU A 322 4.64 -16.48 -16.69
CA LEU A 322 4.23 -17.59 -17.55
C LEU A 322 4.36 -17.21 -19.02
N GLY A 323 3.98 -15.99 -19.40
CA GLY A 323 4.17 -15.43 -20.72
C GLY A 323 5.62 -15.47 -21.19
N ARG A 324 6.56 -14.99 -20.36
CA ARG A 324 7.99 -15.01 -20.67
C ARG A 324 8.54 -16.43 -20.74
N ALA A 325 8.13 -17.32 -19.83
CA ALA A 325 8.56 -18.72 -19.84
C ALA A 325 8.07 -19.47 -21.08
N THR A 326 6.79 -19.32 -21.43
CA THR A 326 6.21 -19.88 -22.66
C THR A 326 6.88 -19.29 -23.90
N GLY A 327 7.11 -17.98 -23.94
CA GLY A 327 7.79 -17.32 -25.05
C GLY A 327 9.22 -17.83 -25.26
N ALA A 328 9.98 -17.99 -24.16
CA ALA A 328 11.33 -18.54 -24.21
C ALA A 328 11.36 -19.99 -24.72
N LEU A 329 10.40 -20.82 -24.27
CA LEU A 329 10.26 -22.20 -24.75
C LEU A 329 9.92 -22.23 -26.24
N LEU A 330 8.94 -21.43 -26.69
CA LEU A 330 8.54 -21.37 -28.10
C LEU A 330 9.69 -20.87 -28.99
N ALA A 331 10.47 -19.89 -28.53
CA ALA A 331 11.65 -19.41 -29.23
C ALA A 331 12.72 -20.50 -29.35
N HIS A 332 12.96 -21.26 -28.27
CA HIS A 332 13.90 -22.39 -28.28
C HIS A 332 13.47 -23.49 -29.27
N LEU A 333 12.17 -23.68 -29.46
CA LEU A 333 11.59 -24.62 -30.43
C LEU A 333 11.49 -24.06 -31.86
N GLY A 334 11.99 -22.85 -32.12
CA GLY A 334 11.94 -22.21 -33.45
C GLY A 334 10.53 -21.78 -33.89
N SER A 335 9.59 -21.65 -32.96
CA SER A 335 8.20 -21.28 -33.28
C SER A 335 8.05 -19.77 -33.49
N SER A 336 7.40 -19.38 -34.59
CA SER A 336 7.01 -17.99 -34.87
C SER A 336 5.96 -17.44 -33.90
N LEU A 337 5.38 -18.28 -33.03
CA LEU A 337 4.38 -17.87 -32.03
C LEU A 337 4.99 -17.28 -30.76
N ALA A 338 6.32 -17.35 -30.57
CA ALA A 338 6.99 -16.87 -29.37
C ALA A 338 6.62 -15.43 -28.95
N PRO A 339 6.50 -14.44 -29.87
CA PRO A 339 6.11 -13.06 -29.52
C PRO A 339 4.68 -12.95 -28.98
N LEU A 340 3.79 -13.91 -29.29
CA LEU A 340 2.39 -13.89 -28.87
C LEU A 340 2.19 -14.47 -27.45
N ALA A 341 3.20 -15.12 -26.87
CA ALA A 341 3.08 -15.79 -25.60
C ALA A 341 2.69 -14.84 -24.45
N VAL A 342 3.39 -13.72 -24.31
CA VAL A 342 3.10 -12.73 -23.24
C VAL A 342 1.69 -12.11 -23.42
N PRO A 343 1.33 -11.56 -24.60
CA PRO A 343 -0.03 -11.07 -24.84
C PRO A 343 -1.13 -12.10 -24.58
N ALA A 344 -0.92 -13.36 -24.99
CA ALA A 344 -1.88 -14.43 -24.77
C ALA A 344 -2.11 -14.70 -23.27
N TRP A 345 -1.03 -14.78 -22.49
CA TRP A 345 -1.14 -14.95 -21.03
C TRP A 345 -1.77 -13.75 -20.33
N HIS A 346 -1.51 -12.53 -20.79
CA HIS A 346 -2.20 -11.33 -20.29
C HIS A 346 -3.70 -11.39 -20.57
N LEU A 347 -4.10 -11.76 -21.79
CA LEU A 347 -5.50 -11.92 -22.16
C LEU A 347 -6.19 -13.00 -21.32
N LEU A 348 -5.55 -14.14 -21.12
CA LEU A 348 -6.06 -15.22 -20.26
C LEU A 348 -6.22 -14.76 -18.81
N GLY A 349 -5.27 -13.99 -18.27
CA GLY A 349 -5.35 -13.41 -16.93
C GLY A 349 -6.50 -12.42 -16.78
N LEU A 350 -6.71 -11.54 -17.77
CA LEU A 350 -7.83 -10.61 -17.80
C LEU A 350 -9.17 -11.33 -17.91
N ALA A 351 -9.27 -12.37 -18.74
CA ALA A 351 -10.46 -13.20 -18.85
C ALA A 351 -10.76 -13.93 -17.52
N ALA A 352 -9.75 -14.54 -16.89
CA ALA A 352 -9.87 -15.18 -15.59
C ALA A 352 -10.28 -14.18 -14.49
N THR A 353 -9.75 -12.95 -14.54
CA THR A 353 -10.15 -11.85 -13.65
C THR A 353 -11.62 -11.52 -13.83
N ALA A 354 -12.07 -11.32 -15.06
CA ALA A 354 -13.48 -11.00 -15.36
C ALA A 354 -14.42 -12.10 -14.87
N VAL A 355 -14.10 -13.37 -15.14
CA VAL A 355 -14.88 -14.53 -14.67
C VAL A 355 -14.92 -14.58 -13.15
N ALA A 356 -13.77 -14.44 -12.47
CA ALA A 356 -13.71 -14.46 -11.01
C ALA A 356 -14.52 -13.32 -10.37
N VAL A 357 -14.43 -12.10 -10.91
CA VAL A 357 -15.24 -10.96 -10.46
C VAL A 357 -16.73 -11.24 -10.66
N LEU A 358 -17.14 -11.74 -11.83
CA LEU A 358 -18.53 -12.13 -12.08
C LEU A 358 -19.01 -13.22 -11.10
N LEU A 359 -18.19 -14.23 -10.82
CA LEU A 359 -18.51 -15.27 -9.83
C LEU A 359 -18.67 -14.70 -8.42
N ILE A 360 -17.78 -13.79 -8.01
CA ILE A 360 -17.87 -13.11 -6.71
C ILE A 360 -19.22 -12.38 -6.60
N TRP A 361 -19.59 -11.58 -7.60
CA TRP A 361 -20.78 -10.72 -7.53
C TRP A 361 -22.10 -11.43 -7.82
N LEU A 362 -22.11 -12.45 -8.69
CA LEU A 362 -23.34 -13.08 -9.17
C LEU A 362 -23.63 -14.43 -8.49
N ARG A 363 -22.60 -15.18 -8.08
CA ARG A 363 -22.74 -16.51 -7.47
C ARG A 363 -22.47 -16.50 -5.97
N LEU A 364 -21.29 -16.04 -5.56
CA LEU A 364 -20.89 -16.04 -4.14
C LEU A 364 -21.66 -14.98 -3.34
N ARG A 365 -21.96 -13.84 -3.97
CA ARG A 365 -22.75 -12.71 -3.43
C ARG A 365 -22.40 -12.32 -1.97
N PRO A 366 -21.11 -12.15 -1.61
CA PRO A 366 -20.79 -11.63 -0.29
C PRO A 366 -21.30 -10.19 -0.12
N ARG A 367 -21.15 -9.63 1.09
CA ARG A 367 -21.45 -8.21 1.33
C ARG A 367 -20.62 -7.34 0.36
N PRO A 368 -21.18 -6.27 -0.23
CA PRO A 368 -20.54 -5.53 -1.33
C PRO A 368 -19.12 -5.01 -1.05
N VAL A 369 -18.84 -4.58 0.20
CA VAL A 369 -17.49 -4.13 0.59
C VAL A 369 -16.48 -5.28 0.52
N TYR A 370 -16.85 -6.48 0.98
CA TYR A 370 -16.00 -7.67 0.89
C TYR A 370 -15.89 -8.17 -0.56
N ALA A 371 -16.99 -8.14 -1.33
CA ALA A 371 -17.00 -8.47 -2.75
C ALA A 371 -16.01 -7.61 -3.55
N LEU A 372 -16.01 -6.30 -3.28
CA LEU A 372 -15.06 -5.36 -3.88
C LEU A 372 -13.62 -5.64 -3.45
N GLY A 373 -13.38 -5.93 -2.16
CA GLY A 373 -12.05 -6.30 -1.68
C GLY A 373 -11.50 -7.55 -2.36
N LEU A 374 -12.33 -8.58 -2.55
CA LEU A 374 -11.95 -9.77 -3.32
C LEU A 374 -11.70 -9.42 -4.79
N SER A 375 -12.55 -8.58 -5.40
CA SER A 375 -12.42 -8.17 -6.80
C SER A 375 -11.10 -7.43 -7.07
N LEU A 376 -10.74 -6.47 -6.22
CA LEU A 376 -9.49 -5.74 -6.33
C LEU A 376 -8.27 -6.63 -6.09
N LEU A 377 -8.36 -7.61 -5.17
CA LEU A 377 -7.30 -8.59 -4.97
C LEU A 377 -7.14 -9.50 -6.20
N THR A 378 -8.24 -9.93 -6.81
CA THR A 378 -8.22 -10.69 -8.06
C THR A 378 -7.55 -9.91 -9.18
N VAL A 379 -7.90 -8.63 -9.37
CA VAL A 379 -7.24 -7.75 -10.35
C VAL A 379 -5.73 -7.65 -10.08
N ALA A 380 -5.32 -7.46 -8.82
CA ALA A 380 -3.91 -7.37 -8.48
C ALA A 380 -3.13 -8.68 -8.77
N VAL A 381 -3.74 -9.83 -8.51
CA VAL A 381 -3.07 -11.15 -8.61
C VAL A 381 -3.06 -11.70 -10.04
N LEU A 382 -4.17 -11.57 -10.76
CA LEU A 382 -4.36 -12.14 -12.10
C LEU A 382 -4.12 -11.12 -13.23
N GLY A 383 -3.99 -9.84 -12.89
CA GLY A 383 -3.68 -8.79 -13.84
C GLY A 383 -2.31 -8.94 -14.50
N PRO A 384 -2.02 -8.15 -15.55
CA PRO A 384 -0.76 -8.22 -16.29
C PRO A 384 0.44 -7.60 -15.54
N ALA A 385 0.19 -6.88 -14.45
CA ALA A 385 1.21 -6.25 -13.61
C ALA A 385 0.88 -6.38 -12.13
N ILE A 386 1.88 -6.72 -11.32
CA ILE A 386 1.76 -6.75 -9.85
C ILE A 386 3.00 -6.13 -9.20
N ARG A 387 2.76 -5.41 -8.11
CA ARG A 387 3.78 -4.96 -7.14
C ARG A 387 3.28 -5.26 -5.73
N PRO A 388 4.15 -5.44 -4.71
CA PRO A 388 3.72 -5.89 -3.38
C PRO A 388 2.62 -5.03 -2.74
N TRP A 389 2.65 -3.71 -2.95
CA TRP A 389 1.62 -2.80 -2.44
C TRP A 389 0.26 -2.92 -3.16
N TYR A 390 0.17 -3.53 -4.34
CA TYR A 390 -1.12 -3.74 -5.03
C TYR A 390 -2.04 -4.67 -4.24
N ALA A 391 -1.48 -5.52 -3.36
CA ALA A 391 -2.27 -6.30 -2.42
C ALA A 391 -3.16 -5.40 -1.53
N LEU A 392 -2.69 -4.20 -1.17
CA LEU A 392 -3.45 -3.26 -0.33
C LEU A 392 -4.79 -2.85 -0.94
N TRP A 393 -4.93 -2.90 -2.27
CA TRP A 393 -6.19 -2.60 -2.96
C TRP A 393 -7.34 -3.48 -2.44
N GLY A 394 -7.08 -4.78 -2.34
CA GLY A 394 -8.04 -5.72 -1.76
C GLY A 394 -7.97 -5.77 -0.23
N LEU A 395 -6.77 -5.79 0.35
CA LEU A 395 -6.58 -5.97 1.80
C LEU A 395 -7.23 -4.85 2.62
N PHE A 396 -7.25 -3.61 2.12
CA PHE A 396 -7.92 -2.48 2.77
C PHE A 396 -9.41 -2.77 3.03
N LEU A 397 -10.13 -3.25 2.02
CA LEU A 397 -11.56 -3.54 2.14
C LEU A 397 -11.83 -4.86 2.86
N ILE A 398 -10.94 -5.85 2.68
CA ILE A 398 -11.02 -7.11 3.41
C ILE A 398 -10.80 -6.86 4.92
N ALA A 399 -9.90 -5.96 5.31
CA ALA A 399 -9.71 -5.57 6.70
C ALA A 399 -11.02 -5.05 7.33
N ALA A 400 -11.80 -4.28 6.56
CA ALA A 400 -13.10 -3.76 7.01
C ALA A 400 -14.24 -4.79 6.95
N ALA A 401 -14.17 -5.80 6.09
CA ALA A 401 -15.36 -6.62 5.78
C ALA A 401 -15.14 -8.15 5.85
N ALA A 402 -13.98 -8.61 6.31
CA ALA A 402 -13.67 -10.04 6.42
C ALA A 402 -14.72 -10.78 7.27
N PRO A 403 -15.29 -11.88 6.76
CA PRO A 403 -16.40 -12.59 7.39
C PRO A 403 -15.97 -13.43 8.59
N SER A 404 -14.67 -13.74 8.72
CA SER A 404 -14.17 -14.66 9.75
C SER A 404 -12.73 -14.37 10.16
N THR A 405 -12.35 -14.85 11.35
CA THR A 405 -10.99 -14.73 11.90
C THR A 405 -9.91 -15.43 11.05
N PRO A 406 -10.14 -16.62 10.46
CA PRO A 406 -9.15 -17.25 9.58
C PRO A 406 -8.78 -16.40 8.36
N VAL A 407 -9.75 -15.70 7.76
CA VAL A 407 -9.49 -14.77 6.64
C VAL A 407 -8.54 -13.66 7.09
N ARG A 408 -8.80 -13.09 8.27
CA ARG A 408 -7.94 -12.05 8.87
C ARG A 408 -6.51 -12.54 9.11
N HIS A 409 -6.33 -13.78 9.57
CA HIS A 409 -5.00 -14.37 9.76
C HIS A 409 -4.25 -14.58 8.43
N ARG A 410 -4.92 -15.09 7.40
CA ARG A 410 -4.31 -15.27 6.06
C ARG A 410 -3.89 -13.93 5.46
N VAL A 411 -4.77 -12.93 5.57
CA VAL A 411 -4.46 -11.54 5.15
C VAL A 411 -3.28 -10.98 5.93
N ALA A 412 -3.24 -11.23 7.24
CA ALA A 412 -2.14 -10.74 8.07
C ALA A 412 -0.80 -11.39 7.69
N ALA A 413 -0.80 -12.70 7.46
CA ALA A 413 0.37 -13.44 7.02
C ALA A 413 0.87 -12.95 5.64
N LEU A 414 -0.06 -12.77 4.68
CA LEU A 414 0.27 -12.24 3.37
C LEU A 414 0.90 -10.84 3.46
N ALA A 415 0.33 -9.95 4.27
CA ALA A 415 0.88 -8.61 4.48
C ALA A 415 2.28 -8.65 5.11
N GLY A 416 2.49 -9.51 6.11
CA GLY A 416 3.79 -9.69 6.75
C GLY A 416 4.87 -10.20 5.78
N VAL A 417 4.55 -11.20 4.96
CA VAL A 417 5.47 -11.74 3.95
C VAL A 417 5.80 -10.71 2.88
N LEU A 418 4.78 -10.05 2.31
CA LEU A 418 4.98 -9.05 1.26
C LEU A 418 5.79 -7.84 1.74
N SER A 419 5.78 -7.54 3.04
CA SER A 419 6.56 -6.43 3.62
C SER A 419 8.07 -6.64 3.55
N LEU A 420 8.53 -7.88 3.31
CA LEU A 420 9.94 -8.21 3.16
C LEU A 420 10.41 -8.24 1.70
N ALA A 421 9.50 -8.09 0.74
CA ALA A 421 9.74 -8.45 -0.65
C ALA A 421 10.55 -7.44 -1.45
N VAL A 422 10.58 -6.16 -1.04
CA VAL A 422 11.20 -5.08 -1.82
C VAL A 422 12.39 -4.50 -1.06
N LEU A 423 13.50 -4.24 -1.77
CA LEU A 423 14.64 -3.54 -1.20
C LEU A 423 14.32 -2.04 -1.00
N PRO A 424 14.95 -1.36 -0.02
CA PRO A 424 14.72 0.05 0.26
C PRO A 424 14.96 1.01 -0.92
N GLY A 425 15.85 0.66 -1.86
CA GLY A 425 16.05 1.45 -3.09
C GLY A 425 14.97 1.27 -4.16
N GLY A 426 14.05 0.31 -4.01
CA GLY A 426 12.98 0.01 -4.96
C GLY A 426 13.41 -0.69 -6.26
N GLY A 427 14.71 -0.96 -6.42
CA GLY A 427 15.28 -1.69 -7.56
C GLY A 427 15.31 -3.21 -7.37
N PRO A 428 15.71 -3.96 -8.40
CA PRO A 428 15.93 -5.41 -8.30
C PRO A 428 17.06 -5.72 -7.31
N ALA A 429 16.93 -6.84 -6.60
CA ALA A 429 17.90 -7.24 -5.57
C ALA A 429 19.08 -8.01 -6.16
N GLY A 430 20.30 -7.52 -5.93
CA GLY A 430 21.52 -8.30 -6.16
C GLY A 430 21.75 -9.34 -5.05
N PRO A 431 22.47 -10.46 -5.31
CA PRO A 431 22.68 -11.52 -4.32
C PRO A 431 23.28 -11.03 -2.99
N GLY A 432 24.28 -10.14 -3.05
CA GLY A 432 24.89 -9.57 -1.83
C GLY A 432 23.93 -8.71 -1.01
N GLN A 433 23.04 -7.96 -1.68
CA GLN A 433 22.01 -7.17 -1.00
C GLN A 433 20.97 -8.08 -0.33
N VAL A 434 20.63 -9.21 -0.96
CA VAL A 434 19.76 -10.22 -0.33
C VAL A 434 20.39 -10.76 0.93
N VAL A 435 21.69 -11.11 0.91
CA VAL A 435 22.39 -11.58 2.10
C VAL A 435 22.34 -10.53 3.22
N LEU A 436 22.65 -9.27 2.92
CA LEU A 436 22.61 -8.17 3.90
C LEU A 436 21.21 -7.95 4.47
N ALA A 437 20.18 -7.98 3.61
CA ALA A 437 18.78 -7.88 4.03
C ALA A 437 18.39 -9.02 5.00
N VAL A 438 18.78 -10.25 4.66
CA VAL A 438 18.56 -11.43 5.52
C VAL A 438 19.33 -11.30 6.84
N SER A 439 20.57 -10.81 6.82
CA SER A 439 21.37 -10.57 8.03
C SER A 439 20.72 -9.53 8.95
N GLY A 440 20.24 -8.42 8.39
CA GLY A 440 19.51 -7.40 9.17
C GLY A 440 18.23 -7.94 9.78
N GLY A 441 17.45 -8.69 9.00
CA GLY A 441 16.25 -9.35 9.51
C GLY A 441 16.53 -10.39 10.60
N ALA A 442 17.58 -11.19 10.43
CA ALA A 442 18.02 -12.18 11.42
C ALA A 442 18.48 -11.51 12.73
N LEU A 443 19.23 -10.41 12.63
CA LEU A 443 19.61 -9.61 13.81
C LEU A 443 18.38 -9.10 14.55
N GLY A 444 17.37 -8.60 13.83
CA GLY A 444 16.10 -8.15 14.40
C GLY A 444 15.39 -9.28 15.16
N ALA A 445 15.35 -10.47 14.57
CA ALA A 445 14.76 -11.64 15.20
C ALA A 445 15.52 -12.08 16.47
N VAL A 446 16.85 -12.06 16.45
CA VAL A 446 17.69 -12.38 17.61
C VAL A 446 17.47 -11.39 18.75
N VAL A 447 17.43 -10.08 18.47
CA VAL A 447 17.17 -9.05 19.49
C VAL A 447 15.79 -9.23 20.12
N LEU A 448 14.77 -9.50 19.31
CA LEU A 448 13.41 -9.76 19.81
C LEU A 448 13.35 -11.04 20.66
N TRP A 449 14.11 -12.07 20.27
CA TRP A 449 14.21 -13.31 21.04
C TRP A 449 14.94 -13.11 22.36
N GLN A 450 16.04 -12.35 22.39
CA GLN A 450 16.76 -12.02 23.63
C GLN A 450 15.87 -11.21 24.58
N ALA A 451 15.19 -10.17 24.08
CA ALA A 451 14.25 -9.37 24.88
C ALA A 451 13.13 -10.23 25.49
N HIS A 452 12.68 -11.25 24.76
CA HIS A 452 11.71 -12.23 25.24
C HIS A 452 12.27 -13.10 26.37
N GLN A 453 13.50 -13.63 26.22
CA GLN A 453 14.15 -14.45 27.24
C GLN A 453 14.39 -13.66 28.54
N SER A 454 14.91 -12.44 28.44
CA SER A 454 15.15 -11.57 29.61
C SER A 454 13.87 -11.30 30.39
N HIS A 455 12.74 -11.10 29.70
CA HIS A 455 11.45 -10.90 30.35
C HIS A 455 10.97 -12.14 31.10
N GLN A 456 11.10 -13.33 30.51
CA GLN A 456 10.74 -14.59 31.17
C GLN A 456 11.57 -14.82 32.43
N ALA A 457 12.88 -14.56 32.37
CA ALA A 457 13.77 -14.68 33.52
C ALA A 457 13.35 -13.75 34.67
N HIS A 458 12.99 -12.48 34.38
CA HIS A 458 12.49 -11.55 35.40
C HIS A 458 11.16 -11.98 36.02
N GLN A 459 10.22 -12.50 35.22
CA GLN A 459 8.94 -12.98 35.76
C GLN A 459 9.12 -14.21 36.66
N SER A 460 9.95 -15.17 36.25
CA SER A 460 10.28 -16.34 37.06
C SER A 460 10.95 -15.93 38.38
N HIS A 461 11.83 -14.92 38.36
CA HIS A 461 12.48 -14.40 39.56
C HIS A 461 11.47 -13.73 40.51
N GLN A 462 10.57 -12.90 39.98
CA GLN A 462 9.51 -12.25 40.79
C GLN A 462 8.54 -13.27 41.38
N ALA A 463 8.14 -14.29 40.60
CA ALA A 463 7.29 -15.38 41.09
C ALA A 463 7.99 -16.17 42.21
N HIS A 464 9.29 -16.46 42.07
CA HIS A 464 10.07 -17.09 43.14
C HIS A 464 10.22 -16.22 44.39
N GLN A 465 10.39 -14.90 44.25
CA GLN A 465 10.44 -13.98 45.40
C GLN A 465 9.08 -13.89 46.10
N ALA A 466 7.98 -13.79 45.35
CA ALA A 466 6.63 -13.76 45.91
C ALA A 466 6.28 -15.08 46.64
N ALA A 467 6.73 -16.22 46.13
CA ALA A 467 6.54 -17.53 46.75
C ALA A 467 7.34 -17.73 48.04
N ARG A 468 8.43 -16.95 48.26
CA ARG A 468 9.24 -17.04 49.48
C ARG A 468 8.62 -16.33 50.70
N GLY A 469 7.53 -15.58 50.54
CA GLY A 469 6.81 -14.89 51.62
C GLY A 469 7.63 -13.80 52.33
N PRO A 470 7.01 -12.88 53.09
CA PRO A 470 7.76 -12.00 53.96
C PRO A 470 8.41 -12.82 55.08
N VAL A 471 9.70 -12.61 55.32
CA VAL A 471 10.40 -13.17 56.50
C VAL A 471 9.71 -12.63 57.75
N PRO A 472 9.11 -13.46 58.62
CA PRO A 472 8.52 -12.97 59.86
C PRO A 472 9.65 -12.55 60.81
N GLY A 473 9.63 -11.29 61.26
CA GLY A 473 10.27 -10.88 62.52
C GLY A 473 11.56 -10.06 62.39
N ARG A 474 11.41 -8.73 62.55
CA ARG A 474 12.09 -8.00 63.63
C ARG A 474 11.10 -7.01 64.22
N VAL A 475 10.31 -7.48 65.18
CA VAL A 475 9.83 -6.63 66.27
C VAL A 475 11.03 -6.48 67.21
N ALA A 476 11.49 -5.26 67.41
CA ALA A 476 12.31 -4.86 68.54
C ALA A 476 11.63 -3.65 69.17
#